data_AF-A0A537KNA4-F1
#
_entry.id   AF-A0A537KNA4-F1
#
_cell.length_a   1.000
_cell.length_b   1.000
_cell.length_c   1.000
_cell.angle_alpha   90.00
_cell.angle_beta   90.00
_cell.angle_gamma   90.00
#
_symmetry.space_group_name_H-M   'P 1'
#
loop_
_entity.id
_entity.type
_entity.pdbx_description
1 polymer ?
#
loop_
_entity_poly.entity_id
_entity_poly.type
_entity_poly.pdbx_seq_one_letter_code
_entity_poly.pdbx_strand_id
1 'polypeptide(L)'
;MESFFASTLRSFWADGLNAITGAANQQLIDTFDDKKGYVFYHPIQVQLFKAKITDFEVFLRGYASDINRFGCAAIESMNEIHYKPFFTKSHSWKCIKVYYASYYAAHALLRLHGISCTNFERENLNHIEKVADLWGMQNGLSIEKGYYQCILDSLNKEIFCTKIVASGNKGSHEQLWSVFLNHLDYVITEISSLPATVELQRILTKLADLKNTLTAFGSNGGNWLSKVRNEINYKHKNGLWYPYKDAEKYFNRIEAMIENWEKVPDQLDLTSNYDKPILRFLDACIFMVSLYLNSAKDMADKCPKGTSFQSHGVLSFLNKINK
;
A
#
# COMPACT_ATOMS: atom_id res chain seq x y z
N MET A 1 1.06 4.53 -24.06
CA MET A 1 1.88 3.31 -24.01
C MET A 1 1.44 2.57 -22.76
N GLU A 2 0.86 1.38 -22.89
CA GLU A 2 0.42 0.56 -21.74
C GLU A 2 1.67 0.22 -20.90
N SER A 3 1.63 0.44 -19.59
CA SER A 3 2.73 0.05 -18.71
C SER A 3 2.76 -1.46 -18.60
N PHE A 4 3.89 -2.07 -18.94
CA PHE A 4 4.05 -3.52 -18.86
C PHE A 4 3.90 -3.99 -17.40
N PHE A 5 4.41 -3.21 -16.43
CA PHE A 5 4.18 -3.43 -15.00
C PHE A 5 2.72 -3.55 -14.63
N ALA A 6 1.89 -2.56 -15.04
CA ALA A 6 0.48 -2.58 -14.68
C ALA A 6 -0.23 -3.79 -15.29
N SER A 7 0.10 -4.14 -16.54
CA SER A 7 -0.46 -5.31 -17.22
C SER A 7 -0.11 -6.63 -16.54
N THR A 8 1.13 -6.79 -16.05
CA THR A 8 1.56 -8.00 -15.34
C THR A 8 0.98 -8.07 -13.93
N LEU A 9 0.88 -6.94 -13.23
CA LEU A 9 0.30 -6.91 -11.89
C LEU A 9 -1.23 -7.10 -11.88
N ARG A 10 -1.88 -6.99 -13.05
CA ARG A 10 -3.32 -7.21 -13.21
C ARG A 10 -3.79 -8.57 -12.72
N SER A 11 -2.99 -9.63 -12.91
CA SER A 11 -3.35 -10.98 -12.47
C SER A 11 -3.44 -11.13 -10.95
N PHE A 12 -2.96 -10.14 -10.19
CA PHE A 12 -2.99 -10.14 -8.73
C PHE A 12 -4.12 -9.29 -8.17
N TRP A 13 -4.94 -8.64 -9.00
CA TRP A 13 -6.08 -7.88 -8.50
C TRP A 13 -7.09 -8.80 -7.80
N ALA A 14 -7.73 -8.31 -6.74
CA ALA A 14 -8.85 -8.99 -6.13
C ALA A 14 -9.98 -9.17 -7.17
N ASP A 15 -10.47 -10.39 -7.34
CA ASP A 15 -11.46 -10.69 -8.39
C ASP A 15 -12.73 -9.86 -8.18
N GLY A 16 -13.22 -9.28 -9.28
CA GLY A 16 -14.42 -8.44 -9.30
C GLY A 16 -14.17 -6.99 -8.84
N LEU A 17 -13.03 -6.66 -8.23
CA LEU A 17 -12.72 -5.29 -7.79
C LEU A 17 -12.68 -4.31 -8.97
N ASN A 18 -12.12 -4.71 -10.12
CA ASN A 18 -12.10 -3.90 -11.34
C ASN A 18 -13.50 -3.61 -11.91
N ALA A 19 -14.51 -4.38 -11.51
CA ALA A 19 -15.89 -4.19 -11.94
C ALA A 19 -16.70 -3.27 -11.01
N ILE A 20 -16.12 -2.78 -9.91
CA ILE A 20 -16.78 -1.83 -9.02
C ILE A 20 -16.84 -0.45 -9.68
N THR A 21 -18.06 0.12 -9.74
CA THR A 21 -18.34 1.42 -10.34
C THR A 21 -18.92 2.41 -9.33
N GLY A 22 -18.85 3.68 -9.67
CA GLY A 22 -19.37 4.79 -8.86
C GLY A 22 -18.49 5.15 -7.67
N ALA A 23 -18.95 6.13 -6.89
CA ALA A 23 -18.30 6.52 -5.65
C ALA A 23 -18.47 5.43 -4.58
N ALA A 24 -17.38 5.11 -3.88
CA ALA A 24 -17.37 4.23 -2.72
C ALA A 24 -17.04 5.08 -1.48
N ASN A 25 -17.97 5.12 -0.53
CA ASN A 25 -17.92 6.03 0.63
C ASN A 25 -17.84 5.30 1.98
N GLN A 26 -17.90 3.97 1.97
CA GLN A 26 -17.88 3.13 3.17
C GLN A 26 -16.52 2.44 3.23
N GLN A 27 -15.77 2.58 4.32
CA GLN A 27 -14.46 1.93 4.47
C GLN A 27 -14.61 0.42 4.65
N LEU A 28 -13.53 -0.33 4.40
CA LEU A 28 -13.53 -1.77 4.61
C LEU A 28 -13.92 -2.15 6.04
N ILE A 29 -13.43 -1.41 7.05
CA ILE A 29 -13.72 -1.72 8.45
C ILE A 29 -15.22 -1.62 8.77
N ASP A 30 -15.95 -0.73 8.09
CA ASP A 30 -17.39 -0.54 8.26
C ASP A 30 -18.21 -1.69 7.64
N THR A 31 -17.58 -2.58 6.87
CA THR A 31 -18.23 -3.79 6.35
C THR A 31 -18.29 -4.90 7.40
N PHE A 32 -17.51 -4.80 8.48
CA PHE A 32 -17.53 -5.68 9.64
C PHE A 32 -18.50 -5.17 10.72
N ASP A 33 -19.70 -4.80 10.30
CA ASP A 33 -20.81 -4.40 11.18
C ASP A 33 -21.84 -5.55 11.26
N ASP A 34 -22.49 -5.73 12.41
CA ASP A 34 -23.39 -6.86 12.66
C ASP A 34 -24.68 -6.83 11.82
N LYS A 35 -24.94 -5.74 11.09
CA LYS A 35 -26.03 -5.61 10.12
C LYS A 35 -25.59 -5.87 8.69
N LYS A 36 -24.33 -6.24 8.45
CA LYS A 36 -23.75 -6.43 7.12
C LYS A 36 -23.60 -7.92 6.78
N GLY A 37 -23.50 -8.20 5.48
CA GLY A 37 -23.56 -9.55 4.92
C GLY A 37 -22.27 -10.35 5.09
N TYR A 38 -22.00 -10.87 6.29
CA TYR A 38 -21.00 -11.91 6.52
C TYR A 38 -21.44 -12.89 7.62
N VAL A 39 -20.86 -14.09 7.61
CA VAL A 39 -21.19 -15.19 8.52
C VAL A 39 -19.93 -15.98 8.91
N PHE A 40 -20.02 -16.75 10.00
CA PHE A 40 -18.93 -17.62 10.45
C PHE A 40 -19.31 -19.10 10.31
N TYR A 41 -18.42 -19.86 9.67
CA TYR A 41 -18.50 -21.33 9.61
C TYR A 41 -17.34 -22.01 10.35
N HIS A 42 -16.43 -21.22 10.91
CA HIS A 42 -15.28 -21.68 11.65
C HIS A 42 -15.22 -20.91 12.98
N PRO A 43 -14.82 -21.55 14.08
CA PRO A 43 -14.62 -20.86 15.35
C PRO A 43 -13.64 -19.69 15.22
N ILE A 44 -13.96 -18.57 15.85
CA ILE A 44 -13.00 -17.47 16.00
C ILE A 44 -11.87 -17.87 16.96
N GLN A 45 -10.74 -17.19 16.87
CA GLN A 45 -9.60 -17.34 17.75
C GLN A 45 -9.16 -15.97 18.28
N VAL A 46 -8.36 -15.96 19.34
CA VAL A 46 -7.90 -14.73 20.03
C VAL A 46 -7.21 -13.75 19.07
N GLN A 47 -6.49 -14.25 18.06
CA GLN A 47 -5.71 -13.43 17.12
C GLN A 47 -6.05 -13.70 15.66
N LEU A 48 -7.14 -14.42 15.40
CA LEU A 48 -7.48 -14.86 14.06
C LEU A 48 -8.99 -15.04 13.93
N PHE A 49 -9.55 -14.62 12.81
CA PHE A 49 -10.91 -14.97 12.44
C PHE A 49 -11.04 -15.12 10.92
N LYS A 50 -12.00 -15.96 10.52
CA LYS A 50 -12.31 -16.25 9.12
C LYS A 50 -13.80 -16.10 8.90
N ALA A 51 -14.21 -15.15 8.07
CA ALA A 51 -15.61 -14.89 7.76
C ALA A 51 -15.93 -15.22 6.30
N LYS A 52 -17.10 -15.81 6.05
CA LYS A 52 -17.68 -15.91 4.72
C LYS A 52 -18.46 -14.64 4.43
N ILE A 53 -18.20 -14.03 3.29
CA ILE A 53 -18.87 -12.82 2.83
C ILE A 53 -20.11 -13.22 2.02
N THR A 54 -21.30 -12.83 2.49
CA THR A 54 -22.57 -13.10 1.79
C THR A 54 -22.93 -11.99 0.82
N ASP A 55 -22.58 -10.74 1.12
CA ASP A 55 -22.68 -9.60 0.20
C ASP A 55 -21.29 -9.16 -0.29
N PHE A 56 -20.82 -9.86 -1.32
CA PHE A 56 -19.45 -9.67 -1.83
C PHE A 56 -19.25 -8.33 -2.53
N GLU A 57 -20.29 -7.78 -3.19
CA GLU A 57 -20.16 -6.47 -3.83
C GLU A 57 -20.02 -5.36 -2.79
N VAL A 58 -20.81 -5.37 -1.72
CA VAL A 58 -20.67 -4.40 -0.62
C VAL A 58 -19.29 -4.49 0.01
N PHE A 59 -18.75 -5.69 0.16
CA PHE A 59 -17.42 -5.89 0.69
C PHE A 59 -16.32 -5.34 -0.23
N LEU A 60 -16.41 -5.59 -1.53
CA LEU A 60 -15.50 -5.02 -2.52
C LEU A 60 -15.63 -3.48 -2.62
N ARG A 61 -16.81 -2.92 -2.38
CA ARG A 61 -16.99 -1.45 -2.26
C ARG A 61 -16.23 -0.90 -1.05
N GLY A 62 -16.15 -1.65 0.04
CA GLY A 62 -15.29 -1.34 1.19
C GLY A 62 -13.81 -1.20 0.81
N TYR A 63 -13.30 -2.17 0.04
CA TYR A 63 -11.96 -2.11 -0.55
C TYR A 63 -11.79 -0.91 -1.48
N ALA A 64 -12.72 -0.70 -2.41
CA ALA A 64 -12.68 0.40 -3.37
C ALA A 64 -12.61 1.78 -2.68
N SER A 65 -13.39 1.97 -1.61
CA SER A 65 -13.38 3.20 -0.81
C SER A 65 -12.01 3.43 -0.17
N ASP A 66 -11.44 2.40 0.47
CA ASP A 66 -10.13 2.50 1.10
C ASP A 66 -9.01 2.73 0.08
N ILE A 67 -9.05 2.05 -1.08
CA ILE A 67 -8.08 2.24 -2.17
C ILE A 67 -8.09 3.68 -2.64
N ASN A 68 -9.28 4.25 -2.86
CA ASN A 68 -9.42 5.66 -3.23
C ASN A 68 -8.92 6.59 -2.12
N ARG A 69 -9.27 6.32 -0.85
CA ARG A 69 -8.83 7.13 0.29
C ARG A 69 -7.31 7.17 0.42
N PHE A 70 -6.66 6.01 0.40
CA PHE A 70 -5.20 5.93 0.47
C PHE A 70 -4.54 6.47 -0.81
N GLY A 71 -5.13 6.24 -1.97
CA GLY A 71 -4.65 6.80 -3.23
C GLY A 71 -4.65 8.32 -3.26
N CYS A 72 -5.78 8.94 -2.87
CA CYS A 72 -5.89 10.38 -2.74
C CYS A 72 -4.87 10.92 -1.73
N ALA A 73 -4.72 10.28 -0.57
CA ALA A 73 -3.71 10.69 0.43
C ALA A 73 -2.27 10.59 -0.11
N ALA A 74 -1.97 9.60 -0.95
CA ALA A 74 -0.67 9.49 -1.61
C ALA A 74 -0.41 10.65 -2.57
N ILE A 75 -1.39 10.97 -3.41
CA ILE A 75 -1.32 12.08 -4.39
C ILE A 75 -1.26 13.42 -3.67
N GLU A 76 -2.08 13.63 -2.64
CA GLU A 76 -2.08 14.85 -1.83
C GLU A 76 -0.71 15.05 -1.19
N SER A 77 -0.14 14.00 -0.58
CA SER A 77 1.20 14.04 0.01
C SER A 77 2.30 14.44 -0.98
N MET A 78 2.22 13.97 -2.24
CA MET A 78 3.15 14.38 -3.30
C MET A 78 2.93 15.83 -3.74
N ASN A 79 1.68 16.24 -3.93
CA ASN A 79 1.35 17.58 -4.41
C ASN A 79 1.61 18.68 -3.40
N GLU A 80 1.55 18.38 -2.10
CA GLU A 80 1.93 19.35 -1.07
C GLU A 80 3.45 19.57 -0.93
N ILE A 81 4.27 18.93 -1.77
CA ILE A 81 5.72 19.18 -1.80
C ILE A 81 5.95 20.48 -2.56
N HIS A 82 5.81 21.60 -1.85
CA HIS A 82 6.02 22.92 -2.42
C HIS A 82 7.45 23.43 -2.22
N TYR A 83 7.90 24.24 -3.18
CA TYR A 83 9.06 25.09 -3.02
C TYR A 83 8.77 26.19 -1.99
N LYS A 84 9.63 26.33 -0.97
CA LYS A 84 9.59 27.44 -0.01
C LYS A 84 10.83 28.33 -0.19
N PRO A 85 10.70 29.59 -0.66
CA PRO A 85 11.83 30.46 -0.97
C PRO A 85 12.80 30.71 0.19
N PHE A 86 12.31 30.71 1.43
CA PHE A 86 13.14 30.92 2.61
C PHE A 86 13.84 29.65 3.11
N PHE A 87 13.38 28.47 2.67
CA PHE A 87 13.87 27.17 3.11
C PHE A 87 14.26 26.29 1.92
N THR A 88 14.96 26.88 0.95
CA THR A 88 15.35 26.21 -0.31
C THR A 88 16.19 24.94 -0.09
N LYS A 89 16.91 24.87 1.04
CA LYS A 89 17.75 23.73 1.45
C LYS A 89 17.02 22.72 2.35
N SER A 90 15.81 23.03 2.81
CA SER A 90 15.07 22.15 3.72
C SER A 90 14.40 21.00 2.96
N HIS A 91 15.12 19.89 2.86
CA HIS A 91 14.65 18.68 2.18
C HIS A 91 14.07 17.64 3.15
N SER A 92 14.22 17.81 4.47
CA SER A 92 13.69 16.86 5.46
C SER A 92 12.20 16.63 5.29
N TRP A 93 11.40 17.71 5.28
CA TRP A 93 9.94 17.60 5.14
C TRP A 93 9.55 17.07 3.77
N LYS A 94 10.28 17.40 2.71
CA LYS A 94 10.05 16.85 1.37
C LYS A 94 10.23 15.33 1.39
N CYS A 95 11.37 14.84 1.89
CA CYS A 95 11.65 13.41 2.03
C CYS A 95 10.62 12.69 2.92
N ILE A 96 10.19 13.31 4.02
CA ILE A 96 9.15 12.76 4.90
C ILE A 96 7.81 12.64 4.16
N LYS A 97 7.40 13.66 3.40
CA LYS A 97 6.17 13.65 2.60
C LYS A 97 6.22 12.59 1.50
N VAL A 98 7.33 12.48 0.78
CA VAL A 98 7.54 11.42 -0.23
C VAL A 98 7.39 10.03 0.38
N TYR A 99 7.88 9.82 1.60
CA TYR A 99 7.66 8.57 2.32
C TYR A 99 6.21 8.33 2.71
N TYR A 100 5.49 9.35 3.18
CA TYR A 100 4.08 9.18 3.49
C TYR A 100 3.27 8.88 2.23
N ALA A 101 3.61 9.52 1.11
CA ALA A 101 3.03 9.19 -0.18
C ALA A 101 3.25 7.71 -0.54
N SER A 102 4.48 7.20 -0.39
CA SER A 102 4.78 5.79 -0.67
C SER A 102 4.13 4.82 0.32
N TYR A 103 4.00 5.20 1.59
CA TYR A 103 3.29 4.44 2.61
C TYR A 103 1.79 4.29 2.27
N TYR A 104 1.14 5.38 1.86
CA TYR A 104 -0.25 5.33 1.41
C TYR A 104 -0.41 4.58 0.08
N ALA A 105 0.52 4.74 -0.86
CA ALA A 105 0.53 3.98 -2.11
C ALA A 105 0.67 2.46 -1.86
N ALA A 106 1.53 2.05 -0.91
CA ALA A 106 1.67 0.65 -0.51
C ALA A 106 0.37 0.08 0.08
N HIS A 107 -0.32 0.86 0.92
CA HIS A 107 -1.64 0.48 1.44
C HIS A 107 -2.69 0.29 0.34
N ALA A 108 -2.71 1.18 -0.65
CA ALA A 108 -3.64 1.10 -1.76
C ALA A 108 -3.30 -0.08 -2.69
N LEU A 109 -2.02 -0.30 -2.99
CA LEU A 109 -1.55 -1.40 -3.84
C LEU A 109 -1.83 -2.77 -3.22
N LEU A 110 -1.59 -2.96 -1.92
CA LEU A 110 -1.98 -4.20 -1.23
C LEU A 110 -3.48 -4.45 -1.34
N ARG A 111 -4.30 -3.40 -1.18
CA ARG A 111 -5.76 -3.51 -1.26
C ARG A 111 -6.26 -3.81 -2.68
N LEU A 112 -5.57 -3.30 -3.72
CA LEU A 112 -5.83 -3.74 -5.09
C LEU A 112 -5.68 -5.27 -5.21
N HIS A 113 -4.75 -5.86 -4.46
CA HIS A 113 -4.49 -7.31 -4.44
C HIS A 113 -5.28 -8.08 -3.37
N GLY A 114 -6.34 -7.48 -2.79
CA GLY A 114 -7.17 -8.15 -1.79
C GLY A 114 -6.56 -8.22 -0.39
N ILE A 115 -5.41 -7.59 -0.15
CA ILE A 115 -4.75 -7.57 1.15
C ILE A 115 -4.96 -6.22 1.82
N SER A 116 -5.41 -6.22 3.06
CA SER A 116 -5.49 -5.01 3.87
C SER A 116 -4.71 -5.17 5.17
N CYS A 117 -4.16 -4.06 5.66
CA CYS A 117 -3.75 -3.95 7.05
C CYS A 117 -4.76 -3.04 7.74
N THR A 118 -5.43 -3.56 8.74
CA THR A 118 -6.59 -2.93 9.38
C THR A 118 -6.39 -2.96 10.89
N ASN A 119 -6.52 -1.78 11.52
CA ASN A 119 -6.51 -1.69 12.97
C ASN A 119 -7.93 -1.92 13.49
N PHE A 120 -8.14 -3.04 14.16
CA PHE A 120 -9.42 -3.36 14.78
C PHE A 120 -9.42 -2.87 16.23
N GLU A 121 -10.33 -1.92 16.50
CA GLU A 121 -10.63 -1.48 17.86
C GLU A 121 -11.70 -2.37 18.49
N ARG A 122 -11.89 -2.21 19.81
CA ARG A 122 -12.84 -3.06 20.54
C ARG A 122 -14.25 -2.98 19.98
N GLU A 123 -14.67 -1.78 19.56
CA GLU A 123 -15.97 -1.55 18.93
C GLU A 123 -16.18 -2.43 17.70
N ASN A 124 -15.24 -2.39 16.73
CA ASN A 124 -15.34 -3.21 15.52
C ASN A 124 -15.41 -4.71 15.83
N LEU A 125 -14.57 -5.15 16.77
CA LEU A 125 -14.50 -6.56 17.13
C LEU A 125 -15.73 -7.03 17.90
N ASN A 126 -16.41 -6.16 18.65
CA ASN A 126 -17.66 -6.53 19.31
C ASN A 126 -18.75 -6.90 18.26
N HIS A 127 -18.81 -6.19 17.13
CA HIS A 127 -19.73 -6.55 16.04
C HIS A 127 -19.35 -7.91 15.43
N ILE A 128 -18.06 -8.16 15.21
CA ILE A 128 -17.54 -9.43 14.71
C ILE A 128 -17.88 -10.59 15.66
N GLU A 129 -17.58 -10.43 16.95
CA GLU A 129 -17.83 -11.43 18.00
C GLU A 129 -19.33 -11.71 18.16
N LYS A 130 -20.19 -10.69 18.05
CA LYS A 130 -21.64 -10.85 18.07
C LYS A 130 -22.14 -11.69 16.89
N VAL A 131 -21.65 -11.44 15.67
CA VAL A 131 -22.01 -12.28 14.52
C VAL A 131 -21.48 -13.70 14.67
N ALA A 132 -20.28 -13.88 15.22
CA ALA A 132 -19.76 -15.22 15.51
C ALA A 132 -20.62 -15.96 16.55
N ASP A 133 -21.09 -15.29 17.59
CA ASP A 133 -21.95 -15.86 18.63
C ASP A 133 -23.31 -16.32 18.07
N LEU A 134 -23.92 -15.52 17.19
CA LEU A 134 -25.15 -15.89 16.49
C LEU A 134 -25.04 -17.21 15.69
N TRP A 135 -23.83 -17.57 15.28
CA TRP A 135 -23.54 -18.81 14.55
C TRP A 135 -22.92 -19.90 15.44
N GLY A 136 -22.83 -19.69 16.76
CA GLY A 136 -22.20 -20.62 17.69
C GLY A 136 -20.68 -20.74 17.49
N MET A 137 -20.05 -19.77 16.84
CA MET A 137 -18.63 -19.77 16.49
C MET A 137 -17.76 -18.93 17.43
N GLN A 138 -18.36 -18.21 18.40
CA GLN A 138 -17.59 -17.43 19.38
C GLN A 138 -16.89 -18.32 20.42
N ASN A 139 -17.57 -19.38 20.90
CA ASN A 139 -17.06 -20.31 21.92
C ASN A 139 -16.50 -19.64 23.18
N GLY A 140 -17.09 -18.50 23.61
CA GLY A 140 -16.64 -17.74 24.78
C GLY A 140 -15.28 -17.04 24.61
N LEU A 141 -14.73 -17.01 23.40
CA LEU A 141 -13.48 -16.31 23.09
C LEU A 141 -13.75 -14.84 22.76
N SER A 142 -12.78 -13.98 23.11
CA SER A 142 -12.74 -12.59 22.64
C SER A 142 -11.48 -12.39 21.80
N ILE A 143 -11.65 -11.74 20.66
CA ILE A 143 -10.59 -11.38 19.73
C ILE A 143 -9.81 -10.22 20.35
N GLU A 144 -8.50 -10.22 20.23
CA GLU A 144 -7.67 -9.11 20.72
C GLU A 144 -7.74 -7.91 19.78
N LYS A 145 -7.81 -6.69 20.34
CA LYS A 145 -7.61 -5.46 19.55
C LYS A 145 -6.21 -5.37 18.94
N GLY A 146 -6.09 -4.56 17.91
CA GLY A 146 -4.81 -4.16 17.31
C GLY A 146 -4.78 -4.30 15.80
N TYR A 147 -3.57 -4.42 15.25
CA TYR A 147 -3.33 -4.38 13.81
C TYR A 147 -3.35 -5.78 13.19
N TYR A 148 -4.22 -5.99 12.21
CA TYR A 148 -4.44 -7.27 11.54
C TYR A 148 -4.07 -7.16 10.06
N GLN A 149 -3.52 -8.24 9.52
CA GLN A 149 -3.47 -8.50 8.09
C GLN A 149 -4.75 -9.24 7.73
N CYS A 150 -5.52 -8.71 6.79
CA CYS A 150 -6.69 -9.37 6.24
C CYS A 150 -6.47 -9.69 4.76
N ILE A 151 -6.71 -10.94 4.39
CA ILE A 151 -6.53 -11.46 3.03
C ILE A 151 -7.89 -11.93 2.51
N LEU A 152 -8.32 -11.33 1.40
CA LEU A 152 -9.53 -11.69 0.69
C LEU A 152 -9.28 -12.88 -0.24
N ASP A 153 -9.95 -13.98 0.02
CA ASP A 153 -10.10 -15.09 -0.92
C ASP A 153 -11.34 -14.83 -1.77
N SER A 154 -11.12 -14.32 -2.98
CA SER A 154 -12.21 -13.92 -3.87
C SER A 154 -12.93 -15.13 -4.47
N LEU A 155 -12.25 -16.25 -4.65
CA LEU A 155 -12.82 -17.50 -5.18
C LEU A 155 -13.84 -18.06 -4.19
N ASN A 156 -13.44 -18.17 -2.92
CA ASN A 156 -14.31 -18.68 -1.88
C ASN A 156 -15.19 -17.58 -1.26
N LYS A 157 -15.02 -16.30 -1.61
CA LYS A 157 -15.71 -15.17 -0.96
C LYS A 157 -15.52 -15.18 0.55
N GLU A 158 -14.28 -15.41 0.98
CA GLU A 158 -13.92 -15.47 2.40
C GLU A 158 -12.88 -14.39 2.70
N ILE A 159 -12.89 -13.87 3.91
CA ILE A 159 -11.80 -13.04 4.41
C ILE A 159 -11.17 -13.67 5.65
N PHE A 160 -9.84 -13.73 5.61
CA PHE A 160 -9.01 -14.26 6.67
C PHE A 160 -8.26 -13.10 7.31
N CYS A 161 -8.52 -12.83 8.59
CA CYS A 161 -7.85 -11.77 9.32
C CYS A 161 -7.00 -12.36 10.44
N THR A 162 -5.70 -12.07 10.42
CA THR A 162 -4.72 -12.54 11.41
C THR A 162 -4.00 -11.35 12.02
N LYS A 163 -3.90 -11.31 13.35
CA LYS A 163 -3.20 -10.24 14.06
C LYS A 163 -1.73 -10.26 13.69
N ILE A 164 -1.17 -9.10 13.37
CA ILE A 164 0.25 -8.97 13.06
C ILE A 164 1.02 -8.95 14.37
N VAL A 165 1.47 -10.13 14.80
CA VAL A 165 2.32 -10.29 15.97
C VAL A 165 3.76 -9.95 15.57
N ALA A 166 4.15 -8.71 15.82
CA ALA A 166 5.53 -8.32 15.66
C ALA A 166 6.37 -8.89 16.82
N SER A 167 7.53 -9.48 16.51
CA SER A 167 8.59 -9.63 17.51
C SER A 167 9.08 -8.24 17.92
N GLY A 168 8.67 -7.80 19.11
CA GLY A 168 8.95 -6.46 19.66
C GLY A 168 7.88 -5.40 19.34
N ASN A 169 8.02 -4.21 19.95
CA ASN A 169 7.15 -3.05 19.72
C ASN A 169 7.40 -2.41 18.33
N LYS A 170 7.06 -3.11 17.25
CA LYS A 170 7.09 -2.55 15.90
C LYS A 170 5.86 -1.66 15.68
N GLY A 171 6.07 -0.45 15.17
CA GLY A 171 4.98 0.46 14.82
C GLY A 171 4.20 0.00 13.58
N SER A 172 2.99 0.54 13.38
CA SER A 172 2.10 0.24 12.24
C SER A 172 2.79 0.37 10.86
N HIS A 173 3.73 1.32 10.75
CA HIS A 173 4.55 1.51 9.57
C HIS A 173 5.44 0.30 9.26
N GLU A 174 6.15 -0.22 10.26
CA GLU A 174 7.02 -1.38 10.08
C GLU A 174 6.21 -2.65 9.81
N GLN A 175 5.04 -2.77 10.45
CA GLN A 175 4.11 -3.87 10.19
C GLN A 175 3.59 -3.85 8.74
N LEU A 176 3.20 -2.68 8.21
CA LEU A 176 2.79 -2.55 6.81
C LEU A 176 3.92 -3.01 5.87
N TRP A 177 5.14 -2.52 6.06
CA TRP A 177 6.24 -2.87 5.16
C TRP A 177 6.62 -4.35 5.24
N SER A 178 6.46 -4.98 6.41
CA SER A 178 6.63 -6.43 6.54
C SER A 178 5.58 -7.19 5.73
N VAL A 179 4.31 -6.78 5.80
CA VAL A 179 3.24 -7.38 4.98
C VAL A 179 3.50 -7.13 3.49
N PHE A 180 3.94 -5.92 3.14
CA PHE A 180 4.28 -5.56 1.77
C PHE A 180 5.44 -6.40 1.22
N LEU A 181 6.51 -6.58 1.99
CA LEU A 181 7.65 -7.40 1.59
C LEU A 181 7.24 -8.86 1.36
N ASN A 182 6.43 -9.43 2.25
CA ASN A 182 5.92 -10.80 2.08
C ASN A 182 5.08 -10.92 0.81
N HIS A 183 4.22 -9.93 0.54
CA HIS A 183 3.43 -9.91 -0.70
C HIS A 183 4.29 -9.72 -1.95
N LEU A 184 5.32 -8.88 -1.89
CA LEU A 184 6.27 -8.69 -2.98
C LEU A 184 7.00 -10.01 -3.30
N ASP A 185 7.39 -10.77 -2.29
CA ASP A 185 8.00 -12.09 -2.45
C ASP A 185 7.07 -13.10 -3.10
N TYR A 186 5.79 -13.10 -2.72
CA TYR A 186 4.76 -13.88 -3.38
C TYR A 186 4.63 -13.49 -4.86
N VAL A 187 4.48 -12.20 -5.18
CA VAL A 187 4.36 -11.71 -6.56
C VAL A 187 5.58 -12.09 -7.40
N ILE A 188 6.81 -11.91 -6.86
CA ILE A 188 8.04 -12.31 -7.55
C ILE A 188 8.03 -13.81 -7.85
N THR A 189 7.62 -14.64 -6.88
CA THR A 189 7.57 -16.10 -7.03
C THR A 189 6.58 -16.52 -8.11
N GLU A 190 5.36 -15.97 -8.07
CA GLU A 190 4.32 -16.28 -9.06
C GLU A 190 4.74 -15.85 -10.47
N ILE A 191 5.29 -14.64 -10.64
CA ILE A 191 5.77 -14.19 -11.95
C ILE A 191 6.93 -15.04 -12.45
N SER A 192 7.83 -15.49 -11.56
CA SER A 192 8.96 -16.35 -11.92
C SER A 192 8.53 -17.75 -12.37
N SER A 193 7.32 -18.19 -12.02
CA SER A 193 6.76 -19.47 -12.47
C SER A 193 6.21 -19.42 -13.90
N LEU A 194 6.00 -18.22 -14.45
CA LEU A 194 5.50 -18.02 -15.81
C LEU A 194 6.60 -18.29 -16.85
N PRO A 195 6.23 -18.64 -18.10
CA PRO A 195 7.19 -18.76 -19.20
C PRO A 195 8.01 -17.48 -19.37
N ALA A 196 9.33 -17.58 -19.32
CA ALA A 196 10.21 -16.42 -19.34
C ALA A 196 10.12 -15.63 -20.66
N THR A 197 9.80 -14.35 -20.56
CA THR A 197 9.95 -13.36 -21.64
C THR A 197 10.93 -12.26 -21.23
N VAL A 198 11.45 -11.51 -22.20
CA VAL A 198 12.36 -10.37 -21.93
C VAL A 198 11.69 -9.37 -21.00
N GLU A 199 10.40 -9.12 -21.20
CA GLU A 199 9.64 -8.16 -20.42
C GLU A 199 9.39 -8.65 -18.99
N LEU A 200 9.04 -9.94 -18.80
CA LEU A 200 8.88 -10.52 -17.46
C LEU A 200 10.19 -10.51 -16.68
N GLN A 201 11.32 -10.79 -17.34
CA GLN A 201 12.64 -10.71 -16.71
C GLN A 201 12.95 -9.28 -16.25
N ARG A 202 12.62 -8.26 -17.06
CA ARG A 202 12.77 -6.85 -16.67
C ARG A 202 11.92 -6.46 -15.46
N ILE A 203 10.68 -6.97 -15.38
CA ILE A 203 9.83 -6.78 -14.18
C ILE A 203 10.47 -7.44 -12.98
N LEU A 204 10.85 -8.72 -13.08
CA LEU A 204 11.45 -9.47 -11.99
C LEU A 204 12.71 -8.79 -11.46
N THR A 205 13.59 -8.29 -12.33
CA THR A 205 14.77 -7.53 -11.92
C THR A 205 14.39 -6.29 -11.09
N LYS A 206 13.45 -5.47 -11.56
CA LYS A 206 13.01 -4.27 -10.85
C LYS A 206 12.29 -4.57 -9.54
N LEU A 207 11.46 -5.62 -9.49
CA LEU A 207 10.83 -6.06 -8.23
C LEU A 207 11.88 -6.58 -7.24
N ALA A 208 12.92 -7.28 -7.72
CA ALA A 208 14.06 -7.67 -6.91
C ALA A 208 14.86 -6.46 -6.43
N ASP A 209 15.05 -5.42 -7.24
CA ASP A 209 15.70 -4.18 -6.85
C ASP A 209 14.92 -3.40 -5.78
N LEU A 210 13.59 -3.37 -5.91
CA LEU A 210 12.70 -2.83 -4.87
C LEU A 210 12.86 -3.64 -3.58
N LYS A 211 12.77 -4.97 -3.65
CA LYS A 211 12.97 -5.87 -2.50
C LYS A 211 14.30 -5.61 -1.81
N ASN A 212 15.40 -5.58 -2.58
CA ASN A 212 16.76 -5.31 -2.10
C ASN A 212 16.85 -3.96 -1.40
N THR A 213 16.08 -2.97 -1.85
CA THR A 213 16.01 -1.65 -1.24
C THR A 213 15.20 -1.65 0.05
N LEU A 214 14.04 -2.31 0.10
CA LEU A 214 13.25 -2.45 1.32
C LEU A 214 14.02 -3.19 2.44
N THR A 215 14.95 -4.08 2.08
CA THR A 215 15.77 -4.86 3.02
C THR A 215 17.18 -4.31 3.25
N ALA A 216 17.50 -3.14 2.70
CA ALA A 216 18.84 -2.57 2.77
C ALA A 216 19.33 -2.33 4.21
N PHE A 217 20.65 -2.36 4.41
CA PHE A 217 21.30 -2.05 5.68
C PHE A 217 20.77 -2.85 6.89
N GLY A 218 20.53 -4.15 6.67
CA GLY A 218 20.09 -5.11 7.69
C GLY A 218 18.61 -5.04 8.05
N SER A 219 17.79 -4.31 7.28
CA SER A 219 16.35 -4.20 7.49
C SER A 219 15.57 -5.39 6.91
N ASN A 220 15.93 -6.61 7.29
CA ASN A 220 15.41 -7.86 6.70
C ASN A 220 13.86 -8.00 6.75
N GLY A 221 13.18 -7.25 7.63
CA GLY A 221 11.72 -7.19 7.69
C GLY A 221 11.07 -6.17 6.75
N GLY A 222 11.79 -5.65 5.75
CA GLY A 222 11.28 -4.68 4.77
C GLY A 222 11.13 -3.25 5.30
N ASN A 223 11.55 -3.01 6.54
CA ASN A 223 11.28 -1.75 7.26
C ASN A 223 12.31 -0.64 7.01
N TRP A 224 13.17 -0.77 5.98
CA TRP A 224 14.25 0.19 5.74
C TRP A 224 13.72 1.62 5.50
N LEU A 225 12.65 1.76 4.73
CA LEU A 225 12.05 3.08 4.47
C LEU A 225 11.57 3.75 5.76
N SER A 226 10.91 3.00 6.66
CA SER A 226 10.50 3.51 7.97
C SER A 226 11.69 3.93 8.83
N LYS A 227 12.78 3.15 8.79
CA LYS A 227 14.01 3.45 9.50
C LYS A 227 14.61 4.77 9.01
N VAL A 228 14.76 4.96 7.69
CA VAL A 228 15.27 6.20 7.11
C VAL A 228 14.36 7.38 7.46
N ARG A 229 13.03 7.24 7.34
CA ARG A 229 12.08 8.29 7.76
C ARG A 229 12.24 8.66 9.23
N ASN A 230 12.40 7.68 10.13
CA ASN A 230 12.60 7.94 11.56
C ASN A 230 13.96 8.60 11.84
N GLU A 231 15.00 8.26 11.08
CA GLU A 231 16.30 8.91 11.16
C GLU A 231 16.27 10.36 10.71
N ILE A 232 15.55 10.66 9.62
CA ILE A 232 15.32 12.03 9.17
C ILE A 232 14.48 12.77 10.21
N ASN A 233 13.33 12.25 10.61
CA ASN A 233 12.36 12.97 11.43
C ASN A 233 12.77 13.14 12.89
N TYR A 234 13.24 12.08 13.56
CA TYR A 234 13.47 12.12 15.02
C TYR A 234 14.94 12.30 15.39
N LYS A 235 15.86 11.85 14.53
CA LYS A 235 17.32 11.92 14.80
C LYS A 235 18.01 13.03 14.03
N HIS A 236 17.28 13.74 13.18
CA HIS A 236 17.78 14.79 12.28
C HIS A 236 19.04 14.38 11.50
N LYS A 237 19.13 13.09 11.13
CA LYS A 237 20.28 12.55 10.41
C LYS A 237 20.25 12.93 8.93
N ASN A 238 21.36 12.61 8.24
CA ASN A 238 21.53 12.73 6.79
C ASN A 238 21.57 14.16 6.26
N GLY A 239 21.80 15.17 7.11
CA GLY A 239 22.08 16.52 6.63
C GLY A 239 20.88 17.25 6.01
N LEU A 240 19.66 16.73 6.14
CA LEU A 240 18.49 17.32 5.49
C LEU A 240 17.87 18.47 6.31
N TRP A 241 18.20 18.52 7.61
CA TRP A 241 17.86 19.61 8.52
C TRP A 241 19.00 20.60 8.63
N TYR A 242 18.68 21.85 9.00
CA TYR A 242 19.68 22.86 9.31
C TYR A 242 20.68 22.31 10.36
N PRO A 243 22.01 22.47 10.18
CA PRO A 243 22.69 23.36 9.24
C PRO A 243 23.06 22.74 7.88
N TYR A 244 22.37 21.68 7.45
CA TYR A 244 22.46 21.10 6.09
C TYR A 244 23.78 20.42 5.71
N LYS A 245 24.59 19.98 6.68
CA LYS A 245 25.89 19.35 6.42
C LYS A 245 25.76 18.09 5.56
N ASP A 246 26.69 17.87 4.65
CA ASP A 246 26.85 16.67 3.80
C ASP A 246 25.79 16.44 2.69
N ALA A 247 24.56 16.95 2.84
CA ALA A 247 23.48 16.72 1.88
C ALA A 247 23.41 17.75 0.75
N GLU A 248 24.11 18.89 0.87
CA GLU A 248 24.01 20.01 -0.08
C GLU A 248 24.31 19.60 -1.53
N LYS A 249 25.26 18.68 -1.72
CA LYS A 249 25.65 18.13 -3.03
C LYS A 249 24.53 17.37 -3.74
N TYR A 250 23.45 17.02 -3.05
CA TYR A 250 22.36 16.22 -3.59
C TYR A 250 21.04 16.98 -3.73
N PHE A 251 20.95 18.24 -3.29
CA PHE A 251 19.68 18.97 -3.25
C PHE A 251 18.98 19.09 -4.61
N ASN A 252 19.70 19.54 -5.64
CA ASN A 252 19.12 19.62 -7.00
C ASN A 252 18.66 18.24 -7.50
N ARG A 253 19.37 17.18 -7.11
CA ARG A 253 19.02 15.81 -7.48
C ARG A 253 17.79 15.32 -6.74
N ILE A 254 17.63 15.66 -5.46
CA ILE A 254 16.42 15.35 -4.68
C ILE A 254 15.20 15.98 -5.34
N GLU A 255 15.27 17.27 -5.69
CA GLU A 255 14.16 17.96 -6.38
C GLU A 255 13.82 17.30 -7.71
N ALA A 256 14.82 17.08 -8.58
CA ALA A 256 14.63 16.45 -9.87
C ALA A 256 14.09 15.01 -9.76
N MET A 257 14.39 14.29 -8.67
CA MET A 257 13.86 12.97 -8.42
C MET A 257 12.39 13.03 -8.03
N ILE A 258 12.03 13.94 -7.11
CA ILE A 258 10.65 14.09 -6.62
C ILE A 258 9.67 14.32 -7.78
N GLU A 259 10.06 15.09 -8.80
CA GLU A 259 9.26 15.36 -10.00
C GLU A 259 8.90 14.10 -10.83
N ASN A 260 9.56 12.96 -10.60
CA ASN A 260 9.38 11.75 -11.41
C ASN A 260 8.24 10.83 -10.96
N TRP A 261 7.48 11.19 -9.92
CA TRP A 261 6.46 10.30 -9.32
C TRP A 261 5.31 9.92 -10.24
N GLU A 262 5.00 10.75 -11.25
CA GLU A 262 3.98 10.45 -12.26
C GLU A 262 4.50 9.64 -13.45
N LYS A 263 5.82 9.43 -13.57
CA LYS A 263 6.40 8.63 -14.66
C LYS A 263 5.92 7.20 -14.58
N VAL A 264 6.00 6.47 -15.69
CA VAL A 264 5.73 5.03 -15.70
C VAL A 264 6.83 4.28 -14.93
N PRO A 265 6.51 3.22 -14.15
CA PRO A 265 7.49 2.51 -13.33
C PRO A 265 8.65 1.92 -14.14
N ASP A 266 8.36 1.58 -15.40
CA ASP A 266 9.32 1.08 -16.39
C ASP A 266 10.51 2.04 -16.59
N GLN A 267 10.28 3.35 -16.48
CA GLN A 267 11.29 4.39 -16.72
C GLN A 267 12.09 4.78 -15.46
N LEU A 268 11.67 4.33 -14.27
CA LEU A 268 12.33 4.66 -13.02
C LEU A 268 13.48 3.71 -12.74
N ASP A 269 14.64 4.25 -12.38
CA ASP A 269 15.80 3.45 -11.99
C ASP A 269 15.92 3.36 -10.47
N LEU A 270 15.98 2.13 -9.96
CA LEU A 270 16.16 1.87 -8.53
C LEU A 270 17.63 1.67 -8.16
N THR A 271 18.52 1.47 -9.13
CA THR A 271 19.89 0.96 -8.92
C THR A 271 20.97 2.05 -8.89
N SER A 272 20.79 3.14 -9.63
CA SER A 272 21.77 4.25 -9.76
C SER A 272 22.23 4.90 -8.45
N ASN A 273 21.54 4.63 -7.34
CA ASN A 273 21.78 5.26 -6.05
C ASN A 273 22.03 4.28 -4.91
N TYR A 274 22.34 3.01 -5.19
CA TYR A 274 22.54 1.99 -4.15
C TYR A 274 23.55 2.39 -3.05
N ASP A 275 24.55 3.20 -3.41
CA ASP A 275 25.59 3.75 -2.53
C ASP A 275 25.16 5.02 -1.75
N LYS A 276 24.02 5.63 -2.09
CA LYS A 276 23.54 6.92 -1.57
C LYS A 276 22.21 6.75 -0.83
N PRO A 277 22.20 6.56 0.50
CA PRO A 277 21.01 6.17 1.26
C PRO A 277 19.77 7.04 1.03
N ILE A 278 19.91 8.37 1.00
CA ILE A 278 18.78 9.28 0.80
C ILE A 278 18.22 9.19 -0.62
N LEU A 279 19.08 9.08 -1.63
CA LEU A 279 18.63 8.99 -3.01
C LEU A 279 17.97 7.63 -3.27
N ARG A 280 18.57 6.54 -2.77
CA ARG A 280 17.96 5.20 -2.82
C ARG A 280 16.60 5.15 -2.11
N PHE A 281 16.48 5.84 -0.99
CA PHE A 281 15.22 5.96 -0.26
C PHE A 281 14.15 6.67 -1.10
N LEU A 282 14.52 7.75 -1.78
CA LEU A 282 13.63 8.46 -2.69
C LEU A 282 13.25 7.62 -3.90
N ASP A 283 14.20 6.93 -4.55
CA ASP A 283 13.95 6.05 -5.70
C ASP A 283 12.84 5.04 -5.37
N ALA A 284 12.98 4.33 -4.24
CA ALA A 284 11.97 3.35 -3.81
C ALA A 284 10.61 4.00 -3.51
N CYS A 285 10.58 5.15 -2.83
CA CYS A 285 9.32 5.82 -2.52
C CYS A 285 8.60 6.32 -3.77
N ILE A 286 9.34 6.94 -4.70
CA ILE A 286 8.83 7.45 -5.98
C ILE A 286 8.33 6.28 -6.83
N PHE A 287 9.10 5.19 -6.89
CA PHE A 287 8.69 3.97 -7.59
C PHE A 287 7.40 3.39 -7.04
N MET A 288 7.23 3.34 -5.71
CA MET A 288 6.00 2.86 -5.06
C MET A 288 4.77 3.70 -5.44
N VAL A 289 4.90 5.02 -5.44
CA VAL A 289 3.82 5.92 -5.85
C VAL A 289 3.48 5.74 -7.33
N SER A 290 4.50 5.74 -8.19
CA SER A 290 4.36 5.51 -9.63
C SER A 290 3.69 4.17 -9.93
N LEU A 291 4.10 3.09 -9.24
CA LEU A 291 3.55 1.75 -9.41
C LEU A 291 2.06 1.72 -9.09
N TYR A 292 1.66 2.28 -7.95
CA TYR A 292 0.25 2.36 -7.58
C TYR A 292 -0.58 3.17 -8.59
N LEU A 293 -0.10 4.34 -9.02
CA LEU A 293 -0.83 5.17 -9.98
C LEU A 293 -1.07 4.46 -11.30
N ASN A 294 -0.06 3.72 -11.78
CA ASN A 294 -0.18 2.98 -13.04
C ASN A 294 -1.12 1.78 -12.88
N SER A 295 -1.10 1.08 -11.74
CA SER A 295 -2.09 0.03 -11.44
C SER A 295 -3.51 0.59 -11.32
N ALA A 296 -3.69 1.78 -10.73
CA ALA A 296 -5.00 2.43 -10.62
C ALA A 296 -5.54 2.88 -11.98
N LYS A 297 -4.68 3.43 -12.86
CA LYS A 297 -5.02 3.77 -14.25
C LYS A 297 -5.42 2.52 -15.03
N ASP A 298 -4.62 1.46 -14.97
CA ASP A 298 -4.92 0.20 -15.65
C ASP A 298 -6.25 -0.42 -15.18
N MET A 299 -6.51 -0.42 -13.87
CA MET A 299 -7.79 -0.90 -13.32
C MET A 299 -8.98 -0.05 -13.79
N ALA A 300 -8.79 1.26 -13.96
CA ALA A 300 -9.82 2.12 -14.51
C ALA A 300 -10.10 1.79 -15.99
N ASP A 301 -9.05 1.64 -16.78
CA ASP A 301 -9.13 1.34 -18.22
C ASP A 301 -9.73 -0.04 -18.50
N LYS A 302 -9.53 -1.01 -17.60
CA LYS A 302 -10.08 -2.37 -17.71
C LYS A 302 -11.38 -2.57 -16.93
N CYS A 303 -12.11 -1.51 -16.61
CA CYS A 303 -13.41 -1.63 -15.95
C CYS A 303 -14.49 -2.11 -16.95
N PRO A 304 -15.06 -3.31 -16.77
CA PRO A 304 -16.04 -3.85 -17.73
C PRO A 304 -17.41 -3.19 -17.67
N LYS A 305 -17.74 -2.53 -16.54
CA LYS A 305 -19.09 -1.98 -16.26
C LYS A 305 -19.19 -0.47 -16.48
N GLY A 306 -18.24 0.13 -17.19
CA GLY A 306 -18.20 1.56 -17.47
C GLY A 306 -17.21 2.31 -16.59
N THR A 307 -17.68 3.31 -15.82
CA THR A 307 -16.77 4.21 -15.08
C THR A 307 -16.33 3.59 -13.75
N SER A 308 -15.05 3.21 -13.69
CA SER A 308 -14.40 2.63 -12.52
C SER A 308 -14.56 3.49 -11.25
N PHE A 309 -14.53 2.84 -10.09
CA PHE A 309 -14.43 3.54 -8.80
C PHE A 309 -13.18 4.45 -8.73
N GLN A 310 -12.09 4.08 -9.41
CA GLN A 310 -10.86 4.89 -9.47
C GLN A 310 -11.11 6.25 -10.13
N SER A 311 -11.98 6.29 -11.15
CA SER A 311 -12.38 7.50 -11.87
C SER A 311 -13.26 8.44 -11.04
N HIS A 312 -13.84 7.95 -9.94
CA HIS A 312 -14.59 8.76 -8.97
C HIS A 312 -13.75 9.15 -7.73
N GLY A 313 -12.59 8.54 -7.55
CA GLY A 313 -11.68 8.84 -6.44
C GLY A 313 -10.33 9.33 -6.94
N VAL A 314 -9.30 8.48 -6.86
CA VAL A 314 -7.90 8.89 -7.03
C VAL A 314 -7.62 9.55 -8.38
N LEU A 315 -8.20 9.05 -9.49
CA LEU A 315 -7.97 9.62 -10.81
C LEU A 315 -8.75 10.93 -11.01
N SER A 316 -9.94 11.03 -10.42
CA SER A 316 -10.69 12.30 -10.39
C SER A 316 -9.91 13.37 -9.65
N PHE A 317 -9.32 13.00 -8.51
CA PHE A 317 -8.51 13.88 -7.68
C PHE A 317 -7.25 14.33 -8.40
N LEU A 318 -6.50 13.41 -9.02
CA LEU A 318 -5.33 13.74 -9.83
C LEU A 318 -5.67 14.74 -10.95
N ASN A 319 -6.75 14.49 -11.68
CA ASN A 319 -7.21 15.36 -12.76
C ASN A 319 -7.65 16.75 -12.29
N LYS A 320 -8.03 16.92 -11.01
CA LYS A 320 -8.35 18.23 -10.44
C LYS A 320 -7.11 19.03 -10.08
N ILE A 321 -6.03 18.36 -9.66
CA ILE A 321 -4.78 19.01 -9.27
C ILE A 321 -3.98 19.45 -10.49
N ASN A 322 -4.06 18.69 -11.59
CA ASN A 322 -3.35 19.00 -12.84
C ASN A 322 -4.03 20.08 -13.70
N LYS A 323 -5.10 20.72 -13.22
CA LYS A 323 -5.81 21.80 -13.90
C LYS A 323 -5.38 23.16 -13.37
#